data_AF-A0A956H7F7-F1
#
_entry.id   AF-A0A956H7F7-F1
#
_cell.length_a   1.000
_cell.length_b   1.000
_cell.length_c   1.000
_cell.angle_alpha   90.00
_cell.angle_beta   90.00
_cell.angle_gamma   90.00
#
_symmetry.space_group_name_H-M   'P 1'
#
loop_
_entity.id
_entity.type
_entity.pdbx_description
1 polymer ?
#
loop_
_entity_poly.entity_id
_entity_poly.type
_entity_poly.pdbx_seq_one_letter_code
_entity_poly.pdbx_strand_id
1 'polypeptide(L)'
;MATLEELEGEEPGPTAALVLAARDGDRRAFATLYRNHGRMVHGVLLARLPRAELRDALQEVFTTALAKLASLREPERFGPWLATIARNLARDWFKRRGNTRELAHEPEHFDGRPDASGADLTDALGLLAAMRELSEDYREILVLRFVAGMT
;
A
#
# COMPACT_ATOMS: atom_id res chain seq x y z
N MET A 1 21.01 32.22 -33.12
CA MET A 1 22.12 31.78 -32.25
C MET A 1 21.50 31.39 -30.92
N ALA A 2 21.34 30.07 -30.68
CA ALA A 2 20.70 29.52 -29.49
C ALA A 2 21.62 29.62 -28.27
N THR A 3 21.15 30.25 -27.20
CA THR A 3 21.87 30.41 -25.92
C THR A 3 21.26 29.48 -24.87
N LEU A 4 21.92 28.34 -24.66
CA LEU A 4 22.34 27.71 -23.39
C LEU A 4 21.57 27.90 -22.05
N GLU A 5 20.31 28.34 -22.02
CA GLU A 5 19.53 28.49 -20.78
C GLU A 5 18.41 27.43 -20.58
N GLU A 6 18.29 26.43 -21.45
CA GLU A 6 17.17 25.44 -21.36
C GLU A 6 17.48 24.16 -20.55
N LEU A 7 18.60 24.04 -19.82
CA LEU A 7 18.97 22.81 -19.11
C LEU A 7 19.15 22.96 -17.59
N GLU A 8 18.35 23.78 -16.92
CA GLU A 8 18.07 23.54 -15.50
C GLU A 8 17.04 22.41 -15.41
N GLY A 9 17.54 21.17 -15.47
CA GLY A 9 16.69 20.00 -15.30
C GLY A 9 15.99 20.07 -13.95
N GLU A 10 14.66 20.07 -13.98
CA GLU A 10 13.77 20.00 -12.82
C GLU A 10 14.36 19.02 -11.77
N GLU A 11 14.89 19.55 -10.67
CA GLU A 11 15.47 18.72 -9.60
C GLU A 11 14.39 17.74 -9.14
N PRO A 12 14.64 16.42 -9.21
CA PRO A 12 13.62 15.44 -8.88
C PRO A 12 13.16 15.66 -7.44
N GLY A 13 11.84 15.83 -7.24
CA GLY A 13 11.28 15.99 -5.91
C GLY A 13 11.74 14.89 -4.93
N PRO A 14 11.67 15.09 -3.61
CA PRO A 14 12.33 14.22 -2.62
C PRO A 14 12.04 12.72 -2.79
N THR A 15 10.82 12.36 -3.18
CA THR A 15 10.43 10.98 -3.50
C THR A 15 11.07 10.47 -4.78
N ALA A 16 11.08 11.26 -5.85
CA ALA A 16 11.67 10.91 -7.13
C ALA A 16 13.18 10.67 -6.99
N ALA A 17 13.89 11.53 -6.27
CA ALA A 17 15.32 11.35 -5.99
C ALA A 17 15.62 10.03 -5.26
N LEU A 18 14.81 9.69 -4.23
CA LEU A 18 14.95 8.42 -3.51
C LEU A 18 14.68 7.20 -4.41
N VAL A 19 13.72 7.28 -5.32
CA VAL A 19 13.41 6.21 -6.27
C VAL A 19 14.57 6.01 -7.25
N LEU A 20 15.11 7.09 -7.80
CA LEU A 20 16.24 7.03 -8.73
C LEU A 20 17.48 6.42 -8.03
N ALA A 21 17.84 6.91 -6.85
CA ALA A 21 18.96 6.34 -6.08
C ALA A 21 18.73 4.85 -5.73
N ALA A 22 17.51 4.47 -5.36
CA ALA A 22 17.18 3.08 -5.06
C ALA A 22 17.29 2.15 -6.29
N ARG A 23 17.02 2.66 -7.50
CA ARG A 23 17.25 1.90 -8.76
C ARG A 23 18.72 1.64 -9.01
N ASP A 24 19.57 2.60 -8.67
CA ASP A 24 21.03 2.49 -8.79
C ASP A 24 21.65 1.62 -7.67
N GLY A 25 20.82 1.01 -6.82
CA GLY A 25 21.23 0.07 -5.79
C GLY A 25 21.42 0.69 -4.41
N ASP A 26 21.06 1.95 -4.20
CA ASP A 26 21.11 2.57 -2.87
C ASP A 26 20.04 1.97 -1.94
N ARG A 27 20.49 1.04 -1.11
CA ARG A 27 19.65 0.39 -0.08
C ARG A 27 19.11 1.38 0.95
N ARG A 28 19.84 2.47 1.26
CA ARG A 28 19.39 3.48 2.22
C ARG A 28 18.25 4.31 1.63
N ALA A 29 18.32 4.62 0.34
CA ALA A 29 17.23 5.31 -0.36
C ALA A 29 15.94 4.47 -0.31
N PHE A 30 16.03 3.17 -0.61
CA PHE A 30 14.88 2.27 -0.51
C PHE A 30 14.36 2.11 0.94
N ALA A 31 15.26 2.04 1.92
CA ALA A 31 14.86 2.00 3.33
C ALA A 31 14.10 3.27 3.75
N THR A 32 14.45 4.44 3.19
CA THR A 32 13.70 5.68 3.40
C THR A 32 12.32 5.63 2.77
N LEU A 33 12.22 5.14 1.52
CA LEU A 33 10.91 4.90 0.87
C LEU A 33 10.02 3.96 1.71
N TYR A 34 10.60 2.89 2.27
CA TYR A 34 9.92 1.98 3.18
C TYR A 34 9.37 2.70 4.42
N ARG A 35 10.19 3.48 5.12
CA ARG A 35 9.76 4.20 6.33
C ARG A 35 8.65 5.21 6.03
N ASN A 36 8.75 5.92 4.91
CA ASN A 36 7.77 6.94 4.52
C ASN A 36 6.41 6.34 4.16
N HIS A 37 6.39 5.15 3.55
CA HIS A 37 5.16 4.56 3.02
C HIS A 37 4.63 3.36 3.81
N GLY A 38 5.35 2.87 4.82
CA GLY A 38 4.96 1.69 5.61
C GLY A 38 3.58 1.83 6.24
N ARG A 39 3.25 3.01 6.79
CA ARG A 39 1.94 3.27 7.41
C ARG A 39 0.80 3.21 6.39
N MET A 40 1.01 3.78 5.20
CA MET A 40 0.05 3.73 4.10
C MET A 40 -0.22 2.29 3.67
N VAL A 41 0.83 1.51 3.39
CA VAL A 41 0.69 0.12 2.96
C VAL A 41 0.01 -0.71 4.04
N HIS A 42 0.42 -0.54 5.31
CA HIS A 42 -0.22 -1.20 6.44
C HIS A 42 -1.72 -0.90 6.52
N GLY A 43 -2.15 0.35 6.35
CA GLY A 43 -3.56 0.72 6.32
C GLY A 43 -4.34 0.07 5.16
N VAL A 44 -3.76 0.08 3.96
CA VAL A 44 -4.36 -0.53 2.76
C VAL A 44 -4.59 -2.03 2.96
N LEU A 45 -3.62 -2.73 3.56
CA LEU A 45 -3.67 -4.16 3.85
C LEU A 45 -4.61 -4.46 5.03
N LEU A 46 -4.54 -3.69 6.12
CA LEU A 46 -5.39 -3.87 7.30
C LEU A 46 -6.89 -3.76 6.99
N ALA A 47 -7.25 -2.89 6.04
CA ALA A 47 -8.62 -2.75 5.57
C ALA A 47 -9.15 -3.99 4.81
N ARG A 48 -8.28 -4.95 4.44
CA ARG A 48 -8.62 -6.08 3.57
C ARG A 48 -8.25 -7.43 4.19
N LEU A 49 -7.08 -7.55 4.82
CA LEU A 49 -6.54 -8.82 5.29
C LEU A 49 -6.82 -9.07 6.79
N PRO A 50 -6.78 -10.34 7.24
CA PRO A 50 -6.67 -10.66 8.66
C PRO A 50 -5.36 -10.14 9.25
N ARG A 51 -5.34 -9.80 10.56
CA ARG A 51 -4.14 -9.28 11.23
C ARG A 51 -2.93 -10.24 11.14
N ALA A 52 -3.18 -11.54 11.20
CA ALA A 52 -2.14 -12.58 11.11
C ALA A 52 -1.35 -12.52 9.80
N GLU A 53 -1.99 -12.09 8.70
CA GLU A 53 -1.39 -12.06 7.37
C GLU A 53 -0.64 -10.74 7.08
N LEU A 54 -0.85 -9.70 7.90
CA LEU A 54 -0.38 -8.35 7.59
C LEU A 54 1.13 -8.24 7.49
N ARG A 55 1.86 -8.89 8.40
CA ARG A 55 3.32 -8.82 8.43
C ARG A 55 3.91 -9.37 7.13
N ASP A 56 3.44 -10.53 6.72
CA ASP A 56 3.96 -11.24 5.56
C ASP A 56 3.52 -10.53 4.26
N ALA A 57 2.27 -10.06 4.20
CA ALA A 57 1.79 -9.24 3.09
C ALA A 57 2.55 -7.90 2.96
N LEU A 58 2.86 -7.23 4.08
CA LEU A 58 3.64 -5.99 4.08
C LEU A 58 5.03 -6.24 3.50
N GLN A 59 5.69 -7.31 3.93
CA GLN A 59 7.00 -7.71 3.41
C GLN A 59 6.93 -8.04 1.91
N GLU A 60 5.91 -8.78 1.48
CA GLU A 60 5.72 -9.15 0.08
C GLU A 60 5.46 -7.92 -0.81
N VAL A 61 4.71 -6.91 -0.33
CA VAL A 61 4.52 -5.63 -1.04
C VAL A 61 5.87 -4.95 -1.28
N PHE A 62 6.70 -4.79 -0.26
CA PHE A 62 7.98 -4.10 -0.40
C PHE A 62 9.01 -4.90 -1.18
N THR A 63 8.99 -6.23 -1.08
CA THR A 63 9.83 -7.11 -1.91
C THR A 63 9.45 -7.00 -3.38
N THR A 64 8.14 -7.02 -3.66
CA THR A 64 7.60 -6.80 -5.02
C THR A 64 7.93 -5.41 -5.54
N ALA A 65 7.80 -4.39 -4.69
CA ALA A 65 8.13 -3.02 -5.05
C ALA A 65 9.61 -2.86 -5.40
N LEU A 66 10.52 -3.47 -4.62
CA LEU A 66 11.95 -3.46 -4.94
C LEU A 66 12.23 -4.14 -6.29
N ALA A 67 11.65 -5.32 -6.51
CA ALA A 67 11.83 -6.07 -7.76
C ALA A 67 11.27 -5.35 -9.00
N LYS A 68 10.18 -4.59 -8.83
CA LYS A 68 9.51 -3.87 -9.92
C LYS A 68 9.87 -2.40 -10.00
N LEU A 69 10.78 -1.91 -9.15
CA LEU A 69 11.07 -0.48 -9.03
C LEU A 69 11.51 0.16 -10.36
N ALA A 70 12.23 -0.59 -11.19
CA ALA A 70 12.67 -0.17 -12.52
C ALA A 70 11.51 0.03 -13.51
N SER A 71 10.34 -0.60 -13.29
CA SER A 71 9.17 -0.48 -14.16
C SER A 71 8.33 0.78 -13.93
N LEU A 72 8.55 1.48 -12.81
CA LEU A 72 7.82 2.71 -12.50
C LEU A 72 8.24 3.81 -13.50
N ARG A 73 7.31 4.38 -14.26
CA ARG A 73 7.69 5.37 -15.29
C ARG A 73 7.94 6.76 -14.71
N GLU A 74 7.13 7.12 -13.73
CA GLU A 74 7.07 8.43 -13.08
C GLU A 74 7.54 8.26 -11.61
N PRO A 75 8.82 8.50 -11.28
CA PRO A 75 9.37 8.31 -9.93
C PRO A 75 8.61 9.02 -8.81
N GLU A 76 8.05 10.19 -9.10
CA GLU A 76 7.21 11.01 -8.24
C GLU A 76 5.89 10.32 -7.85
N ARG A 77 5.43 9.35 -8.64
CA ARG A 77 4.19 8.59 -8.39
C ARG A 77 4.41 7.30 -7.62
N PHE A 78 5.53 7.17 -6.90
CA PHE A 78 5.85 6.00 -6.11
C PHE A 78 4.76 5.61 -5.11
N GLY A 79 4.17 6.58 -4.39
CA GLY A 79 3.11 6.31 -3.41
C GLY A 79 1.87 5.64 -4.03
N PRO A 80 1.21 6.26 -5.02
CA PRO A 80 0.09 5.64 -5.76
C PRO A 80 0.43 4.30 -6.43
N TRP A 81 1.63 4.17 -6.98
CA TRP A 81 2.11 2.93 -7.57
C TRP A 81 2.25 1.81 -6.52
N LEU A 82 2.85 2.12 -5.37
CA LEU A 82 3.00 1.19 -4.25
C LEU A 82 1.65 0.78 -3.65
N ALA A 83 0.71 1.73 -3.51
CA ALA A 83 -0.65 1.43 -3.08
C ALA A 83 -1.36 0.48 -4.06
N THR A 84 -1.06 0.55 -5.35
CA THR A 84 -1.57 -0.38 -6.37
C THR A 84 -1.02 -1.78 -6.20
N ILE A 85 0.27 -1.92 -5.87
CA ILE A 85 0.88 -3.22 -5.53
C ILE A 85 0.17 -3.83 -4.31
N ALA A 86 -0.02 -3.04 -3.24
CA ALA A 86 -0.69 -3.49 -2.02
C ALA A 86 -2.14 -3.94 -2.25
N ARG A 87 -2.91 -3.18 -3.05
CA ARG A 87 -4.29 -3.55 -3.42
C ARG A 87 -4.34 -4.84 -4.24
N ASN A 88 -3.47 -4.98 -5.24
CA ASN A 88 -3.42 -6.18 -6.07
C ASN A 88 -3.08 -7.41 -5.24
N LEU A 89 -2.10 -7.31 -4.34
CA LEU A 89 -1.73 -8.40 -3.44
C LEU A 89 -2.89 -8.81 -2.53
N ALA A 90 -3.59 -7.84 -1.92
CA ALA A 90 -4.74 -8.13 -1.09
C ALA A 90 -5.88 -8.81 -1.88
N ARG A 91 -6.13 -8.36 -3.12
CA ARG A 91 -7.11 -9.00 -4.02
C ARG A 91 -6.72 -10.43 -4.38
N ASP A 92 -5.44 -10.66 -4.67
CA ASP A 92 -4.94 -11.99 -5.04
C ASP A 92 -4.94 -12.97 -3.86
N TRP A 93 -4.81 -12.47 -2.62
CA TRP A 93 -5.04 -13.27 -1.42
C TRP A 93 -6.46 -13.82 -1.35
N PHE A 94 -7.47 -12.98 -1.62
CA PHE A 94 -8.87 -13.42 -1.64
C PHE A 94 -9.19 -14.38 -2.79
N LYS A 95 -8.64 -14.15 -3.99
CA LYS A 95 -8.80 -15.08 -5.12
C LYS A 95 -8.27 -16.47 -4.80
N ARG A 96 -7.06 -16.55 -4.22
CA ARG A 96 -6.45 -17.82 -3.79
C ARG A 96 -7.33 -18.53 -2.76
N ARG A 97 -7.84 -17.80 -1.76
CA ARG A 97 -8.74 -18.36 -0.75
C ARG A 97 -10.10 -18.79 -1.30
N GLY A 98 -10.65 -18.05 -2.26
CA GLY A 98 -11.89 -18.41 -2.98
C GLY A 98 -11.74 -19.71 -3.77
N ASN A 99 -10.60 -19.88 -4.44
CA ASN A 99 -10.27 -21.11 -5.16
C ASN A 99 -10.01 -22.31 -4.23
N THR A 100 -9.55 -22.06 -2.99
CA THR A 100 -9.47 -23.10 -1.95
C THR A 100 -10.85 -23.42 -1.34
N ARG A 101 -11.77 -22.45 -1.28
CA ARG A 101 -13.14 -22.61 -0.75
C ARG A 101 -14.07 -23.42 -1.66
N GLU A 102 -13.83 -23.48 -2.97
CA GLU A 102 -14.57 -24.43 -3.85
C GLU A 102 -14.33 -25.91 -3.47
N LEU A 103 -13.30 -26.21 -2.67
CA LEU A 103 -13.03 -27.53 -2.11
C LEU A 103 -13.44 -27.67 -0.63
N ALA A 104 -13.82 -26.59 0.05
CA ALA A 104 -14.15 -26.58 1.48
C ALA A 104 -15.33 -25.63 1.73
N HIS A 105 -16.53 -26.22 1.75
CA HIS A 105 -17.80 -25.52 1.86
C HIS A 105 -18.08 -25.10 3.31
N GLU A 106 -17.47 -24.02 3.81
CA GLU A 106 -18.00 -23.25 4.94
C GLU A 106 -17.73 -21.73 4.80
N PRO A 107 -18.78 -20.88 4.85
CA PRO A 107 -18.60 -19.45 4.96
C PRO A 107 -18.24 -19.11 6.41
N GLU A 108 -16.94 -19.04 6.73
CA GLU A 108 -16.48 -18.31 7.90
C GLU A 108 -17.03 -16.87 7.82
N HIS A 109 -18.03 -16.61 8.66
CA HIS A 109 -18.46 -15.28 9.05
C HIS A 109 -17.27 -14.57 9.69
N PHE A 110 -17.00 -13.35 9.23
CA PHE A 110 -16.06 -12.45 9.89
C PHE A 110 -16.69 -11.96 11.20
N ASP A 111 -16.51 -12.71 12.29
CA ASP A 111 -16.85 -12.25 13.63
C ASP A 111 -15.70 -11.39 14.17
N GLY A 112 -15.63 -10.17 13.65
CA GLY A 112 -14.63 -9.17 14.03
C GLY A 112 -15.01 -8.43 15.30
N ARG A 113 -15.12 -9.11 16.45
CA ARG A 113 -15.20 -8.43 17.75
C ARG A 113 -13.93 -8.72 18.56
N PRO A 114 -12.96 -7.79 18.63
CA PRO A 114 -11.87 -7.88 19.57
C PRO A 114 -12.15 -7.06 20.83
N ASP A 115 -11.74 -7.61 21.97
CA ASP A 115 -11.67 -6.95 23.26
C ASP A 115 -10.60 -5.83 23.29
N ALA A 116 -10.66 -5.05 24.38
CA ALA A 116 -9.66 -4.15 24.97
C ALA A 116 -9.78 -2.63 24.77
N SER A 117 -9.59 -1.99 25.93
CA SER A 117 -9.79 -0.60 26.33
C SER A 117 -8.96 0.46 25.61
N GLY A 118 -9.57 1.64 25.47
CA GLY A 118 -8.96 2.91 25.05
C GLY A 118 -9.88 3.65 24.09
N ALA A 119 -10.35 4.84 24.45
CA ALA A 119 -11.33 5.60 23.65
C ALA A 119 -10.84 5.83 22.19
N ASP A 120 -9.57 6.19 22.01
CA ASP A 120 -8.95 6.36 20.68
C ASP A 120 -8.82 5.05 19.89
N LEU A 121 -8.58 3.94 20.57
CA LEU A 121 -8.50 2.62 19.94
C LEU A 121 -9.89 2.15 19.49
N THR A 122 -10.93 2.50 20.25
CA THR A 122 -12.32 2.15 19.94
C THR A 122 -12.78 2.85 18.67
N ASP A 123 -12.43 4.12 18.49
CA ASP A 123 -12.74 4.89 17.28
C ASP A 123 -11.97 4.37 16.06
N ALA A 124 -10.68 4.06 16.21
CA ALA A 124 -9.88 3.50 15.12
C ALA A 124 -10.36 2.09 14.71
N LEU A 125 -10.77 1.26 15.67
CA LEU A 125 -11.36 -0.06 15.42
C LEU A 125 -12.75 0.06 14.79
N GLY A 126 -13.58 1.01 15.24
CA GLY A 126 -14.89 1.30 14.66
C GLY A 126 -14.79 1.77 13.21
N LEU A 127 -13.84 2.67 12.92
CA LEU A 127 -13.56 3.11 11.55
C LEU A 127 -13.08 1.94 10.67
N LEU A 128 -12.20 1.09 11.19
CA LEU A 128 -11.74 -0.08 10.45
C LEU A 128 -12.88 -1.07 10.18
N ALA A 129 -13.75 -1.32 11.17
CA ALA A 129 -14.92 -2.18 11.03
C ALA A 129 -15.87 -1.64 9.96
N ALA A 130 -16.20 -0.34 10.03
CA ALA A 130 -17.00 0.34 9.02
C ALA A 130 -16.36 0.23 7.62
N MET A 131 -15.04 0.48 7.49
CA MET A 131 -14.32 0.32 6.22
C MET A 131 -14.43 -1.10 5.64
N ARG A 132 -14.52 -2.14 6.49
CA ARG A 132 -14.68 -3.54 6.07
C ARG A 132 -16.12 -3.91 5.72
N GLU A 133 -17.09 -3.19 6.24
CA GLU A 133 -18.51 -3.35 5.88
C GLU A 133 -18.87 -2.67 4.55
N LEU A 134 -18.12 -1.63 4.15
CA LEU A 134 -18.28 -1.01 2.84
C LEU A 134 -18.02 -2.02 1.71
N SER A 135 -18.78 -1.91 0.61
CA SER A 135 -18.51 -2.65 -0.61
C SER A 135 -17.10 -2.34 -1.14
N GLU A 136 -16.52 -3.29 -1.87
CA GLU A 136 -15.14 -3.22 -2.39
C GLU A 136 -14.88 -1.89 -3.12
N ASP A 137 -15.83 -1.43 -3.93
CA ASP A 137 -15.74 -0.22 -4.75
C ASP A 137 -15.63 1.06 -3.91
N TYR A 138 -16.44 1.21 -2.85
CA TYR A 138 -16.37 2.39 -1.99
C TYR A 138 -15.13 2.37 -1.09
N ARG A 139 -14.70 1.19 -0.61
CA ARG A 139 -13.45 1.03 0.12
C ARG A 139 -12.25 1.41 -0.75
N GLU A 140 -12.29 1.08 -2.02
CA GLU A 140 -11.26 1.43 -2.99
C GLU A 140 -11.16 2.95 -3.19
N ILE A 141 -12.30 3.64 -3.34
CA ILE A 141 -12.35 5.11 -3.43
C ILE A 141 -11.75 5.78 -2.19
N LEU A 142 -12.10 5.32 -0.99
CA LEU A 142 -11.59 5.90 0.26
C LEU A 142 -10.07 5.68 0.41
N VAL A 143 -9.58 4.49 0.06
CA VAL A 143 -8.14 4.20 0.07
C VAL A 143 -7.40 5.06 -0.95
N LEU A 144 -7.95 5.23 -2.16
CA LEU A 144 -7.38 6.10 -3.18
C LEU A 144 -7.35 7.57 -2.73
N ARG A 145 -8.44 8.05 -2.11
CA ARG A 145 -8.51 9.41 -1.54
C ARG A 145 -7.50 9.60 -0.41
N PHE A 146 -7.33 8.61 0.46
CA PHE A 146 -6.36 8.65 1.55
C PHE A 146 -4.92 8.72 1.02
N VAL A 147 -4.58 7.92 0.01
CA VAL A 147 -3.27 7.95 -0.66
C VAL A 147 -3.01 9.30 -1.33
N ALA A 148 -4.02 9.87 -2.00
CA ALA A 148 -3.92 11.18 -2.64
C ALA A 148 -3.86 12.36 -1.64
N GLY A 149 -4.19 12.15 -0.36
CA GLY A 149 -4.07 13.16 0.70
C GLY A 149 -2.76 13.09 1.48
N MET A 150 -1.88 12.12 1.17
CA MET A 150 -0.57 11.94 1.81
C MET A 150 0.61 12.44 0.95
N THR A 151 0.32 12.92 -0.26
CA THR A 151 1.25 13.61 -1.18
C THR A 151 1.13 15.11 -1.01
#